data_AF-A0A4Y7QH28-F1
#
_entry.id   AF-A0A4Y7QH28-F1
#
_cell.length_a   1.000
_cell.length_b   1.000
_cell.length_c   1.000
_cell.angle_alpha   90.00
_cell.angle_beta   90.00
_cell.angle_gamma   90.00
#
_symmetry.space_group_name_H-M   'P 1'
#
loop_
_entity.id
_entity.type
_entity.pdbx_description
1 polymer ?
#
loop_
_entity_poly.entity_id
_entity_poly.type
_entity_poly.pdbx_seq_one_letter_code
_entity_poly.pdbx_strand_id
1 'polypeptide(L)'
;MPCHSNNPVWVDVGDTAEALYAWSALGGTSLTVVDSTVTPALSTALPNSLQVQIPAKPSGNIGVSNSGYFGINVDPSWTYKGSFYYKVPVGSTVNGNFTASLVSSSGAELASTTVPINSTASDWTQVNFSFTPTTTPSDTNNVFSVTVDGASAAGQTIYFALFSLFPPTYKNRPNGMRIDLAEALAETQPGFFRFPGGNNLEGESIAGRWNWRNTVGPLTDRPGRLGNWSYINTDGLGLKEYLDFLEDVGMPSIMGIWAGYALNGETAPESQMAQYIQEAADQINFVIGDPATSEPAALRASLGHPDPYPLIAVEVGNEDYFASGSYASYRWRNTVENLSAQFPHVQFMATTYVNNPVLHPKPALYDVHVYQTPTWFAQNSFYYDSFAVGDIIIMTQPSCRLLTASGTPQRDGTKYFEGEFAVISTNPRKLYGSPSEGRLVWPTIEGTVGEAAFMTGLERNADIVFAASYAPLLQNVANYQWTPDLISFDAKSLYRSTSYHVQKMFSLNKGDEYLPSTLPNPSGTVFWSATRRTATNELLIKISNTHGKPASLTFNVPYTNVHPTGTATILTGAQTASNTPRAPHLVVPTTRSFNAGKTFTYNATGWSVHVLSVVTY
;
A
#
# COMPACT_ATOMS: atom_id res chain seq x y z
N MET A 1 -15.95 13.81 -19.44
CA MET A 1 -16.66 12.57 -19.85
C MET A 1 -18.11 12.71 -19.44
N PRO A 2 -19.10 12.24 -20.21
CA PRO A 2 -20.50 12.52 -19.88
C PRO A 2 -20.93 11.72 -18.64
N CYS A 3 -21.57 12.42 -17.71
CA CYS A 3 -22.09 11.90 -16.46
C CYS A 3 -23.25 10.94 -16.72
N HIS A 4 -23.16 9.72 -16.19
CA HIS A 4 -24.32 8.86 -15.98
C HIS A 4 -24.70 8.89 -14.51
N SER A 5 -25.94 9.32 -14.25
CA SER A 5 -26.63 9.27 -12.97
C SER A 5 -27.06 7.84 -12.62
N ASN A 6 -27.15 7.60 -11.30
CA ASN A 6 -27.62 6.41 -10.57
C ASN A 6 -26.50 5.46 -10.17
N ASN A 7 -26.25 5.41 -8.85
CA ASN A 7 -25.52 4.38 -8.10
C ASN A 7 -25.52 3.02 -8.81
N PRO A 8 -24.38 2.57 -9.34
CA PRO A 8 -24.10 1.16 -9.46
C PRO A 8 -23.00 0.86 -8.45
N VAL A 9 -23.33 0.10 -7.42
CA VAL A 9 -22.31 -0.77 -6.85
C VAL A 9 -21.92 -1.69 -8.02
N TRP A 10 -20.80 -1.40 -8.70
CA TRP A 10 -20.31 -2.15 -9.88
C TRP A 10 -20.02 -3.63 -9.59
N VAL A 11 -20.27 -4.08 -8.36
CA VAL A 11 -20.33 -5.49 -7.98
C VAL A 11 -21.53 -6.17 -8.64
N ASP A 12 -22.52 -5.43 -9.15
CA ASP A 12 -23.72 -5.93 -9.85
C ASP A 12 -23.58 -5.90 -11.38
N VAL A 13 -22.65 -6.67 -11.92
CA VAL A 13 -22.57 -6.97 -13.36
C VAL A 13 -22.91 -8.44 -13.59
N GLY A 14 -24.18 -8.82 -13.43
CA GLY A 14 -24.65 -10.14 -13.83
C GLY A 14 -24.55 -10.35 -15.35
N ASP A 15 -24.33 -11.60 -15.78
CA ASP A 15 -24.39 -12.05 -17.18
C ASP A 15 -23.47 -11.33 -18.18
N THR A 16 -22.23 -11.02 -17.76
CA THR A 16 -21.17 -10.48 -18.64
C THR A 16 -19.91 -11.34 -18.63
N ALA A 17 -19.09 -11.22 -19.68
CA ALA A 17 -17.81 -11.92 -19.74
C ALA A 17 -16.83 -11.39 -18.68
N GLU A 18 -16.92 -10.09 -18.37
CA GLU A 18 -16.11 -9.40 -17.37
C GLU A 18 -16.40 -9.92 -15.95
N ALA A 19 -17.64 -10.30 -15.65
CA ALA A 19 -18.02 -10.87 -14.36
C ALA A 19 -17.37 -12.24 -14.09
N LEU A 20 -17.02 -12.97 -15.16
CA LEU A 20 -16.30 -14.24 -15.11
C LEU A 20 -14.78 -14.05 -15.11
N TYR A 21 -14.27 -12.84 -14.91
CA TYR A 21 -12.82 -12.60 -14.86
C TYR A 21 -12.12 -13.58 -13.89
N ALA A 22 -11.03 -14.19 -14.36
CA ALA A 22 -10.26 -15.25 -13.71
C ALA A 22 -10.98 -16.61 -13.51
N TRP A 23 -12.26 -16.75 -13.84
CA TRP A 23 -13.00 -18.00 -13.77
C TRP A 23 -13.07 -18.71 -15.14
N SER A 24 -13.06 -20.04 -15.13
CA SER A 24 -13.15 -20.84 -16.35
C SER A 24 -13.91 -22.13 -16.14
N ALA A 25 -14.66 -22.53 -17.17
CA ALA A 25 -15.42 -23.77 -17.20
C ALA A 25 -14.48 -24.98 -17.29
N LEU A 26 -14.76 -26.04 -16.54
CA LEU A 26 -14.08 -27.33 -16.65
C LEU A 26 -15.06 -28.39 -17.12
N GLY A 27 -14.60 -29.36 -17.91
CA GLY A 27 -15.40 -30.54 -18.30
C GLY A 27 -16.66 -30.24 -19.13
N GLY A 28 -16.80 -29.04 -19.69
CA GLY A 28 -17.96 -28.63 -20.49
C GLY A 28 -19.09 -27.97 -19.71
N THR A 29 -18.87 -27.50 -18.49
CA THR A 29 -19.85 -26.67 -17.78
C THR A 29 -20.19 -25.38 -18.52
N SER A 30 -21.39 -24.87 -18.27
CA SER A 30 -21.72 -23.47 -18.55
C SER A 30 -21.60 -22.67 -17.26
N LEU A 31 -20.93 -21.53 -17.33
CA LEU A 31 -20.75 -20.60 -16.22
C LEU A 31 -21.48 -19.29 -16.49
N THR A 32 -22.23 -18.82 -15.51
CA THR A 32 -22.87 -17.51 -15.56
C THR A 32 -22.83 -16.89 -14.17
N VAL A 33 -22.42 -15.62 -14.06
CA VAL A 33 -22.63 -14.86 -12.83
C VAL A 33 -24.06 -14.33 -12.84
N VAL A 34 -24.85 -14.73 -11.84
CA VAL A 34 -26.27 -14.37 -11.72
C VAL A 34 -26.52 -13.56 -10.47
N ASP A 35 -27.55 -12.72 -10.51
CA ASP A 35 -27.97 -11.88 -9.40
C ASP A 35 -29.10 -12.52 -8.56
N SER A 36 -29.63 -11.73 -7.63
CA SER A 36 -30.73 -12.13 -6.75
C SER A 36 -32.07 -12.44 -7.44
N THR A 37 -32.24 -12.06 -8.71
CA THR A 37 -33.47 -12.35 -9.48
C THR A 37 -33.53 -13.79 -9.95
N VAL A 38 -32.37 -14.43 -10.15
CA VAL A 38 -32.25 -15.84 -10.54
C VAL A 38 -32.21 -16.76 -9.31
N THR A 39 -31.52 -16.33 -8.26
CA THR A 39 -31.27 -17.17 -7.08
C THR A 39 -31.10 -16.27 -5.84
N PRO A 40 -31.70 -16.58 -4.68
CA PRO A 40 -31.49 -15.78 -3.47
C PRO A 40 -30.00 -15.56 -3.17
N ALA A 41 -29.61 -14.29 -2.94
CA ALA A 41 -28.25 -13.89 -2.63
C ALA A 41 -27.72 -14.53 -1.33
N LEU A 42 -26.39 -14.67 -1.23
CA LEU A 42 -25.76 -15.13 0.02
C LEU A 42 -25.98 -14.13 1.15
N SER A 43 -25.87 -12.85 0.82
CA SER A 43 -26.14 -11.72 1.70
C SER A 43 -26.52 -10.51 0.86
N THR A 44 -26.99 -9.44 1.51
CA THR A 44 -27.22 -8.15 0.83
C THR A 44 -25.92 -7.52 0.32
N ALA A 45 -24.78 -7.81 0.96
CA ALA A 45 -23.47 -7.33 0.53
C ALA A 45 -22.91 -8.12 -0.66
N LEU A 46 -23.28 -9.39 -0.81
CA LEU A 46 -22.84 -10.28 -1.89
C LEU A 46 -24.04 -10.73 -2.73
N PRO A 47 -24.58 -9.85 -3.58
CA PRO A 47 -25.81 -10.11 -4.34
C PRO A 47 -25.63 -11.15 -5.46
N ASN A 48 -24.38 -11.38 -5.88
CA ASN A 48 -24.06 -12.22 -7.04
C ASN A 48 -23.62 -13.63 -6.65
N SER A 49 -23.95 -14.59 -7.52
CA SER A 49 -23.59 -16.00 -7.40
C SER A 49 -23.06 -16.53 -8.72
N LEU A 50 -22.09 -17.43 -8.67
CA LEU A 50 -21.66 -18.19 -9.84
C LEU A 50 -22.61 -19.38 -10.04
N GLN A 51 -23.42 -19.33 -11.08
CA GLN A 51 -24.21 -20.48 -11.55
C GLN A 51 -23.32 -21.39 -12.41
N VAL A 52 -23.23 -22.65 -12.01
CA VAL A 52 -22.51 -23.71 -12.72
C VAL A 52 -23.53 -24.74 -13.19
N GLN A 53 -23.75 -24.80 -14.51
CA GLN A 53 -24.66 -25.78 -15.13
C GLN A 53 -23.87 -26.97 -15.65
N ILE A 54 -24.25 -28.17 -15.22
CA ILE A 54 -23.66 -29.43 -15.64
C ILE A 54 -24.39 -29.95 -16.89
N PRO A 55 -23.68 -30.33 -17.98
CA PRO A 55 -24.30 -30.91 -19.17
C PRO A 55 -25.11 -32.16 -18.84
N ALA A 56 -26.08 -32.49 -19.70
CA ALA A 56 -26.90 -33.70 -19.57
C ALA A 56 -26.10 -35.00 -19.79
N LYS A 57 -24.97 -34.93 -20.52
CA LYS A 57 -24.07 -36.06 -20.80
C LYS A 57 -22.62 -35.68 -20.47
N PRO A 58 -22.30 -35.44 -19.20
CA PRO A 58 -20.95 -35.05 -18.80
C PRO A 58 -20.03 -36.28 -18.79
N SER A 59 -18.72 -36.05 -18.77
CA SER A 59 -17.70 -37.10 -18.65
C SER A 59 -16.60 -36.69 -17.69
N GLY A 60 -16.21 -37.59 -16.78
CA GLY A 60 -15.17 -37.34 -15.80
C GLY A 60 -15.54 -36.27 -14.77
N ASN A 61 -14.53 -35.66 -14.16
CA ASN A 61 -14.70 -34.56 -13.22
C ASN A 61 -15.00 -33.26 -13.95
N ILE A 62 -16.00 -32.54 -13.47
CA ILE A 62 -16.57 -31.37 -14.13
C ILE A 62 -16.84 -30.26 -13.11
N GLY A 63 -16.69 -28.99 -13.50
CA GLY A 63 -16.89 -27.89 -12.55
C GLY A 63 -16.31 -26.56 -13.03
N VAL A 64 -15.57 -25.90 -12.14
CA VAL A 64 -15.06 -24.54 -12.32
C VAL A 64 -13.60 -24.45 -11.83
N SER A 65 -12.80 -23.61 -12.49
CA SER A 65 -11.46 -23.21 -12.03
C SER A 65 -11.30 -21.70 -11.91
N ASN A 66 -10.40 -21.26 -11.04
CA ASN A 66 -9.93 -19.89 -10.89
C ASN A 66 -8.41 -19.80 -11.10
N SER A 67 -7.96 -18.84 -11.92
CA SER A 67 -6.53 -18.65 -12.25
C SER A 67 -5.70 -17.95 -11.17
N GLY A 68 -6.34 -17.45 -10.10
CA GLY A 68 -5.72 -16.52 -9.17
C GLY A 68 -5.35 -15.20 -9.85
N TYR A 69 -4.55 -14.39 -9.14
CA TYR A 69 -4.01 -13.13 -9.66
C TYR A 69 -2.76 -13.40 -10.51
N PHE A 70 -3.00 -13.75 -11.77
CA PHE A 70 -1.96 -14.11 -12.75
C PHE A 70 -1.13 -15.33 -12.32
N GLY A 71 -1.80 -16.30 -11.70
CA GLY A 71 -1.21 -17.53 -11.20
C GLY A 71 -1.36 -17.69 -9.69
N ILE A 72 -1.03 -18.91 -9.23
CA ILE A 72 -1.03 -19.31 -7.83
C ILE A 72 0.31 -19.97 -7.53
N ASN A 73 1.06 -19.45 -6.56
CA ASN A 73 2.24 -20.14 -6.05
C ASN A 73 1.82 -21.36 -5.22
N VAL A 74 2.39 -22.52 -5.56
CA VAL A 74 2.12 -23.79 -4.90
C VAL A 74 3.39 -24.30 -4.23
N ASP A 75 3.36 -24.43 -2.91
CA ASP A 75 4.50 -24.90 -2.11
C ASP A 75 4.10 -26.15 -1.31
N PRO A 76 4.80 -27.29 -1.46
CA PRO A 76 4.51 -28.52 -0.70
C PRO A 76 4.72 -28.41 0.81
N SER A 77 5.41 -27.38 1.29
CA SER A 77 5.55 -27.09 2.73
C SER A 77 4.35 -26.33 3.30
N TRP A 78 3.42 -25.88 2.46
CA TRP A 78 2.29 -25.05 2.87
C TRP A 78 0.98 -25.84 2.90
N THR A 79 0.24 -25.70 4.00
CA THR A 79 -1.17 -26.09 4.05
C THR A 79 -2.03 -24.92 3.62
N TYR A 80 -2.78 -25.12 2.53
CA TYR A 80 -3.74 -24.15 2.03
C TYR A 80 -5.07 -24.37 2.73
N LYS A 81 -5.74 -23.28 3.10
CA LYS A 81 -7.08 -23.29 3.69
C LYS A 81 -8.02 -22.58 2.75
N GLY A 82 -9.12 -23.21 2.39
CA GLY A 82 -10.09 -22.63 1.50
C GLY A 82 -11.52 -22.84 1.95
N SER A 83 -12.41 -22.06 1.35
CA SER A 83 -13.84 -22.13 1.59
C SER A 83 -14.62 -21.70 0.37
N PHE A 84 -15.88 -22.12 0.31
CA PHE A 84 -16.88 -21.53 -0.58
C PHE A 84 -18.27 -21.75 0.03
N TYR A 85 -19.22 -20.92 -0.35
CA TYR A 85 -20.63 -21.20 -0.14
C TYR A 85 -21.22 -21.86 -1.37
N TYR A 86 -22.13 -22.80 -1.17
CA TYR A 86 -22.90 -23.38 -2.26
C TYR A 86 -24.36 -23.57 -1.87
N LYS A 87 -25.21 -23.70 -2.89
CA LYS A 87 -26.57 -24.24 -2.77
C LYS A 87 -26.99 -24.90 -4.07
N VAL A 88 -28.00 -25.77 -3.98
CA VAL A 88 -28.60 -26.45 -5.14
C VAL A 88 -30.08 -26.08 -5.26
N PRO A 89 -30.67 -26.10 -6.48
CA PRO A 89 -32.10 -25.91 -6.66
C PRO A 89 -32.92 -26.90 -5.83
N VAL A 90 -34.12 -26.49 -5.40
CA VAL A 90 -35.07 -27.39 -4.72
C VAL A 90 -35.39 -28.59 -5.63
N GLY A 91 -35.28 -29.80 -5.09
CA GLY A 91 -35.48 -31.04 -5.86
C GLY A 91 -34.26 -31.50 -6.66
N SER A 92 -33.09 -30.86 -6.47
CA SER A 92 -31.83 -31.33 -7.04
C SER A 92 -31.47 -32.73 -6.53
N THR A 93 -30.77 -33.49 -7.38
CA THR A 93 -30.30 -34.84 -7.08
C THR A 93 -28.78 -34.95 -7.10
N VAL A 94 -28.06 -33.82 -7.05
CA VAL A 94 -26.60 -33.80 -6.95
C VAL A 94 -26.18 -34.52 -5.68
N ASN A 95 -25.49 -35.64 -5.83
CA ASN A 95 -24.95 -36.43 -4.73
C ASN A 95 -23.44 -36.67 -4.93
N GLY A 96 -22.75 -37.02 -3.85
CA GLY A 96 -21.31 -37.30 -3.87
C GLY A 96 -20.52 -36.23 -3.14
N ASN A 97 -19.34 -35.90 -3.67
CA ASN A 97 -18.41 -34.95 -3.07
C ASN A 97 -18.05 -33.84 -4.05
N PHE A 98 -17.85 -32.64 -3.53
CA PHE A 98 -16.97 -31.67 -4.18
C PHE A 98 -15.54 -32.13 -4.05
N THR A 99 -14.74 -31.95 -5.09
CA THR A 99 -13.29 -32.06 -5.06
C THR A 99 -12.70 -30.67 -5.25
N ALA A 100 -12.13 -30.13 -4.19
CA ALA A 100 -11.38 -28.87 -4.22
C ALA A 100 -9.90 -29.18 -4.45
N SER A 101 -9.24 -28.53 -5.40
CA SER A 101 -7.87 -28.86 -5.79
C SER A 101 -7.05 -27.68 -6.29
N LEU A 102 -5.73 -27.84 -6.25
CA LEU A 102 -4.78 -27.06 -7.04
C LEU A 102 -4.30 -27.92 -8.21
N VAL A 103 -4.34 -27.36 -9.42
CA VAL A 103 -4.00 -28.07 -10.66
C VAL A 103 -2.99 -27.24 -11.43
N SER A 104 -1.96 -27.88 -11.97
CA SER A 104 -0.94 -27.22 -12.80
C SER A 104 -1.47 -26.86 -14.20
N SER A 105 -0.72 -26.03 -14.91
CA SER A 105 -0.97 -25.72 -16.34
C SER A 105 -1.00 -26.95 -17.25
N SER A 106 -0.33 -28.04 -16.88
CA SER A 106 -0.36 -29.31 -17.62
C SER A 106 -1.56 -30.19 -17.29
N GLY A 107 -2.46 -29.75 -16.40
CA GLY A 107 -3.59 -30.52 -15.90
C GLY A 107 -3.21 -31.54 -14.80
N ALA A 108 -2.00 -31.47 -14.24
CA ALA A 108 -1.60 -32.35 -13.16
C ALA A 108 -2.18 -31.86 -11.83
N GLU A 109 -2.80 -32.75 -11.06
CA GLU A 109 -3.27 -32.44 -9.71
C GLU A 109 -2.07 -32.29 -8.76
N LEU A 110 -1.96 -31.13 -8.10
CA LEU A 110 -0.88 -30.81 -7.16
C LEU A 110 -1.29 -31.10 -5.70
N ALA A 111 -2.58 -30.86 -5.41
CA ALA A 111 -3.21 -31.09 -4.13
C ALA A 111 -4.73 -31.21 -4.34
N SER A 112 -5.40 -32.08 -3.59
CA SER A 112 -6.86 -32.13 -3.58
C SER A 112 -7.40 -32.56 -2.23
N THR A 113 -8.69 -32.28 -2.01
CA THR A 113 -9.47 -32.82 -0.92
C THR A 113 -10.94 -32.89 -1.31
N THR A 114 -11.68 -33.82 -0.73
CA THR A 114 -13.09 -34.02 -1.02
C THR A 114 -13.97 -33.57 0.14
N VAL A 115 -15.08 -32.90 -0.16
CA VAL A 115 -16.08 -32.51 0.84
C VAL A 115 -17.46 -33.03 0.42
N PRO A 116 -18.22 -33.70 1.31
CA PRO A 116 -19.56 -34.19 0.99
C PRO A 116 -20.52 -33.09 0.57
N ILE A 117 -21.32 -33.39 -0.45
CA ILE A 117 -22.43 -32.53 -0.90
C ILE A 117 -23.67 -32.90 -0.09
N ASN A 118 -24.31 -31.90 0.50
CA ASN A 118 -25.65 -32.02 1.04
C ASN A 118 -26.65 -31.75 -0.10
N SER A 119 -27.24 -32.82 -0.64
CA SER A 119 -28.17 -32.75 -1.77
C SER A 119 -29.47 -32.02 -1.46
N THR A 120 -29.77 -31.76 -0.18
CA THR A 120 -30.92 -30.95 0.26
C THR A 120 -30.53 -29.55 0.72
N ALA A 121 -29.31 -29.08 0.43
CA ALA A 121 -28.87 -27.71 0.71
C ALA A 121 -29.53 -26.70 -0.24
N SER A 122 -30.84 -26.48 -0.05
CA SER A 122 -31.60 -25.44 -0.75
C SER A 122 -31.26 -24.03 -0.25
N ASP A 123 -30.70 -23.92 0.96
CA ASP A 123 -30.13 -22.71 1.54
C ASP A 123 -28.60 -22.73 1.47
N TRP A 124 -28.00 -21.53 1.53
CA TRP A 124 -26.55 -21.35 1.46
C TRP A 124 -25.83 -22.11 2.58
N THR A 125 -24.92 -23.00 2.17
CA THR A 125 -24.09 -23.79 3.08
C THR A 125 -22.63 -23.47 2.84
N GLN A 126 -21.90 -23.10 3.90
CA GLN A 126 -20.45 -22.92 3.82
C GLN A 126 -19.74 -24.27 3.87
N VAL A 127 -18.78 -24.43 2.97
CA VAL A 127 -17.80 -25.52 2.98
C VAL A 127 -16.44 -24.94 3.33
N ASN A 128 -15.76 -25.58 4.27
CA ASN A 128 -14.38 -25.29 4.62
C ASN A 128 -13.53 -26.53 4.33
N PHE A 129 -12.34 -26.32 3.79
CA PHE A 129 -11.41 -27.40 3.46
C PHE A 129 -9.96 -26.96 3.64
N SER A 130 -9.07 -27.95 3.69
CA SER A 130 -7.63 -27.72 3.62
C SER A 130 -6.94 -28.87 2.92
N PHE A 131 -5.82 -28.57 2.27
CA PHE A 131 -4.95 -29.56 1.66
C PHE A 131 -3.50 -29.07 1.65
N THR A 132 -2.57 -30.01 1.56
CA THR A 132 -1.14 -29.72 1.43
C THR A 132 -0.66 -30.33 0.11
N PRO A 133 -0.05 -29.55 -0.79
CA PRO A 133 0.47 -30.08 -2.04
C PRO A 133 1.54 -31.14 -1.82
N THR A 134 1.61 -32.11 -2.73
CA THR A 134 2.59 -33.19 -2.66
C THR A 134 3.78 -32.98 -3.61
N THR A 135 3.64 -32.06 -4.57
CA THR A 135 4.63 -31.78 -5.61
C THR A 135 4.80 -30.29 -5.82
N THR A 136 6.03 -29.84 -6.03
CA THR A 136 6.31 -28.46 -6.48
C THR A 136 6.10 -28.37 -7.99
N PRO A 137 5.19 -27.51 -8.50
CA PRO A 137 5.04 -27.30 -9.93
C PRO A 137 6.26 -26.55 -10.52
N SER A 138 6.40 -26.61 -11.85
CA SER A 138 7.48 -25.93 -12.60
C SER A 138 7.35 -24.41 -12.62
N ASP A 139 6.14 -23.88 -12.47
CA ASP A 139 5.82 -22.46 -12.55
C ASP A 139 4.59 -22.11 -11.69
N THR A 140 4.14 -20.86 -11.77
CA THR A 140 2.97 -20.34 -11.03
C THR A 140 1.68 -20.37 -11.84
N ASN A 141 1.68 -20.89 -13.06
CA ASN A 141 0.48 -21.01 -13.89
C ASN A 141 -0.35 -22.21 -13.42
N ASN A 142 -0.81 -22.13 -12.18
CA ASN A 142 -1.63 -23.13 -11.52
C ASN A 142 -3.00 -22.52 -11.21
N VAL A 143 -4.03 -23.36 -11.21
CA VAL A 143 -5.42 -22.95 -10.98
C VAL A 143 -5.97 -23.63 -9.73
N PHE A 144 -6.83 -22.92 -9.02
CA PHE A 144 -7.72 -23.51 -8.02
C PHE A 144 -8.94 -24.07 -8.74
N SER A 145 -9.42 -25.27 -8.39
CA SER A 145 -10.64 -25.81 -8.99
C SER A 145 -11.57 -26.45 -7.96
N VAL A 146 -12.86 -26.42 -8.27
CA VAL A 146 -13.92 -27.14 -7.56
C VAL A 146 -14.69 -27.95 -8.58
N THR A 147 -14.68 -29.27 -8.42
CA THR A 147 -15.33 -30.21 -9.36
C THR A 147 -16.24 -31.19 -8.63
N VAL A 148 -17.13 -31.82 -9.40
CA VAL A 148 -17.97 -32.95 -8.98
C VAL A 148 -17.81 -34.08 -9.99
N ASP A 149 -18.21 -35.30 -9.61
CA ASP A 149 -18.34 -36.39 -10.57
C ASP A 149 -19.47 -36.05 -11.56
N GLY A 150 -19.14 -36.04 -12.86
CA GLY A 150 -20.11 -35.67 -13.89
C GLY A 150 -21.32 -36.60 -13.91
N ALA A 151 -21.12 -37.91 -13.77
CA ALA A 151 -22.22 -38.86 -13.85
C ALA A 151 -23.23 -38.67 -12.70
N SER A 152 -22.75 -38.33 -11.50
CA SER A 152 -23.63 -38.07 -10.34
C SER A 152 -24.33 -36.71 -10.37
N ALA A 153 -23.82 -35.75 -11.15
CA ALA A 153 -24.36 -34.39 -11.24
C ALA A 153 -24.98 -34.05 -12.61
N ALA A 154 -25.18 -35.04 -13.48
CA ALA A 154 -25.64 -34.83 -14.86
C ALA A 154 -26.93 -34.00 -14.94
N GLY A 155 -26.90 -32.94 -15.75
CA GLY A 155 -28.04 -32.03 -15.96
C GLY A 155 -28.42 -31.16 -14.76
N GLN A 156 -27.61 -31.17 -13.68
CA GLN A 156 -27.89 -30.39 -12.48
C GLN A 156 -27.26 -28.99 -12.56
N THR A 157 -27.74 -28.10 -11.68
CA THR A 157 -27.19 -26.75 -11.48
C THR A 157 -26.71 -26.62 -10.05
N ILE A 158 -25.54 -26.01 -9.86
CA ILE A 158 -24.99 -25.67 -8.55
C ILE A 158 -24.70 -24.17 -8.54
N TYR A 159 -25.11 -23.47 -7.50
CA TYR A 159 -24.76 -22.08 -7.27
C TYR A 159 -23.64 -22.00 -6.25
N PHE A 160 -22.66 -21.14 -6.51
CA PHE A 160 -21.58 -20.86 -5.58
C PHE A 160 -21.48 -19.37 -5.27
N ALA A 161 -21.00 -19.05 -4.07
CA ALA A 161 -20.70 -17.69 -3.65
C ALA A 161 -19.48 -17.69 -2.72
N LEU A 162 -18.81 -16.53 -2.61
CA LEU A 162 -17.71 -16.26 -1.68
C LEU A 162 -16.66 -17.38 -1.60
N PHE A 163 -15.98 -17.62 -2.71
CA PHE A 163 -14.81 -18.49 -2.74
C PHE A 163 -13.62 -17.84 -2.02
N SER A 164 -12.80 -18.66 -1.36
CA SER A 164 -11.55 -18.23 -0.73
C SER A 164 -10.52 -19.35 -0.74
N LEU A 165 -9.25 -19.00 -0.94
CA LEU A 165 -8.12 -19.90 -0.80
C LEU A 165 -6.91 -19.10 -0.29
N PHE A 166 -6.46 -19.43 0.92
CA PHE A 166 -5.32 -18.79 1.58
C PHE A 166 -4.15 -19.76 1.70
N PRO A 167 -2.92 -19.34 1.34
CA PRO A 167 -1.70 -19.97 1.86
C PRO A 167 -1.53 -19.63 3.36
N PRO A 168 -0.47 -20.12 4.03
CA PRO A 168 -0.04 -19.57 5.30
C PRO A 168 0.14 -18.04 5.21
N THR A 169 -0.29 -17.34 6.25
CA THR A 169 -0.27 -15.88 6.32
C THR A 169 0.77 -15.38 7.33
N TYR A 170 1.22 -14.14 7.16
CA TYR A 170 2.14 -13.49 8.08
C TYR A 170 1.59 -13.55 9.52
N LYS A 171 2.42 -14.00 10.45
CA LYS A 171 2.07 -14.24 11.86
C LYS A 171 0.84 -15.14 12.08
N ASN A 172 0.46 -15.94 11.09
CA ASN A 172 -0.72 -16.82 11.11
C ASN A 172 -2.05 -16.07 11.34
N ARG A 173 -2.13 -14.79 10.98
CA ARG A 173 -3.37 -14.00 11.09
C ARG A 173 -4.43 -14.57 10.13
N PRO A 174 -5.65 -14.92 10.60
CA PRO A 174 -6.78 -15.20 9.71
C PRO A 174 -7.03 -13.98 8.80
N ASN A 175 -7.38 -14.22 7.53
CA ASN A 175 -7.55 -13.14 6.54
C ASN A 175 -6.33 -12.21 6.43
N GLY A 176 -5.13 -12.74 6.74
CA GLY A 176 -3.91 -11.96 6.92
C GLY A 176 -3.07 -11.75 5.66
N MET A 177 -1.89 -11.17 5.84
CA MET A 177 -1.01 -10.76 4.76
C MET A 177 -0.20 -11.90 4.16
N ARG A 178 0.17 -11.74 2.87
CA ARG A 178 1.17 -12.58 2.20
C ARG A 178 2.54 -12.42 2.89
N ILE A 179 3.16 -13.54 3.28
CA ILE A 179 4.33 -13.57 4.18
C ILE A 179 5.52 -12.77 3.64
N ASP A 180 5.94 -13.04 2.40
CA ASP A 180 7.15 -12.47 1.81
C ASP A 180 7.06 -10.94 1.62
N LEU A 181 5.88 -10.42 1.26
CA LEU A 181 5.62 -8.98 1.20
C LEU A 181 5.63 -8.34 2.59
N ALA A 182 4.96 -8.96 3.56
CA ALA A 182 4.94 -8.49 4.94
C ALA A 182 6.36 -8.44 5.56
N GLU A 183 7.16 -9.47 5.32
CA GLU A 183 8.56 -9.55 5.76
C GLU A 183 9.42 -8.48 5.07
N ALA A 184 9.27 -8.29 3.75
CA ALA A 184 10.01 -7.25 3.04
C ALA A 184 9.71 -5.84 3.59
N LEU A 185 8.48 -5.57 4.02
CA LEU A 185 8.12 -4.32 4.70
C LEU A 185 8.72 -4.25 6.10
N ALA A 186 8.57 -5.30 6.92
CA ALA A 186 9.11 -5.37 8.27
C ALA A 186 10.65 -5.22 8.32
N GLU A 187 11.36 -5.72 7.31
CA GLU A 187 12.81 -5.57 7.15
C GLU A 187 13.29 -4.11 7.10
N THR A 188 12.42 -3.18 6.71
CA THR A 188 12.74 -1.74 6.68
C THR A 188 12.56 -1.07 8.04
N GLN A 189 11.95 -1.75 9.03
CA GLN A 189 11.54 -1.21 10.32
C GLN A 189 10.88 0.18 10.18
N PRO A 190 9.76 0.27 9.42
CA PRO A 190 9.15 1.55 9.12
C PRO A 190 8.62 2.22 10.40
N GLY A 191 8.77 3.54 10.49
CA GLY A 191 8.30 4.30 11.65
C GLY A 191 6.79 4.52 11.69
N PHE A 192 6.08 4.27 10.59
CA PHE A 192 4.63 4.41 10.46
C PHE A 192 4.11 3.70 9.19
N PHE A 193 2.79 3.63 9.03
CA PHE A 193 2.13 3.27 7.77
C PHE A 193 0.99 4.25 7.46
N ARG A 194 0.99 4.85 6.27
CA ARG A 194 -0.09 5.71 5.75
C ARG A 194 -1.10 4.86 4.97
N PHE A 195 -2.39 4.93 5.32
CA PHE A 195 -3.46 4.16 4.64
C PHE A 195 -4.84 4.81 4.88
N PRO A 196 -5.91 4.45 4.14
CA PRO A 196 -5.99 3.54 2.99
C PRO A 196 -5.81 4.24 1.63
N GLY A 197 -5.34 5.49 1.64
CA GLY A 197 -5.18 6.34 0.46
C GLY A 197 -3.86 6.17 -0.29
N GLY A 198 -3.50 7.07 -1.21
CA GLY A 198 -4.13 8.34 -1.56
C GLY A 198 -5.47 8.21 -2.32
N ASN A 199 -5.46 8.26 -3.65
CA ASN A 199 -6.67 8.25 -4.50
C ASN A 199 -7.71 7.19 -4.15
N ASN A 200 -7.26 6.01 -3.69
CA ASN A 200 -8.15 4.90 -3.40
C ASN A 200 -9.02 5.10 -2.14
N LEU A 201 -8.74 6.12 -1.31
CA LEU A 201 -9.61 6.61 -0.24
C LEU A 201 -10.82 7.37 -0.79
N GLU A 202 -10.59 8.23 -1.79
CA GLU A 202 -11.54 9.24 -2.27
C GLU A 202 -12.73 8.64 -3.00
N GLY A 203 -12.51 7.56 -3.75
CA GLY A 203 -13.52 6.99 -4.64
C GLY A 203 -13.72 7.83 -5.90
N GLU A 204 -14.26 7.20 -6.95
CA GLU A 204 -14.57 7.94 -8.19
C GLU A 204 -15.77 8.86 -7.98
N SER A 205 -16.72 8.47 -7.13
CA SER A 205 -17.87 9.25 -6.68
C SER A 205 -18.01 9.16 -5.16
N ILE A 206 -18.82 10.01 -4.55
CA ILE A 206 -19.08 9.97 -3.10
C ILE A 206 -19.59 8.59 -2.64
N ALA A 207 -20.38 7.92 -3.49
CA ALA A 207 -20.89 6.58 -3.20
C ALA A 207 -19.81 5.49 -3.31
N GLY A 208 -18.80 5.69 -4.16
CA GLY A 208 -17.68 4.77 -4.35
C GLY A 208 -16.49 5.00 -3.42
N ARG A 209 -16.59 5.95 -2.47
CA ARG A 209 -15.55 6.23 -1.48
C ARG A 209 -15.19 5.00 -0.65
N TRP A 210 -14.01 5.01 -0.07
CA TRP A 210 -13.69 4.05 0.97
C TRP A 210 -14.54 4.34 2.23
N ASN A 211 -15.22 3.30 2.74
CA ASN A 211 -16.04 3.38 3.95
C ASN A 211 -15.62 2.26 4.89
N TRP A 212 -15.02 2.62 6.03
CA TRP A 212 -14.45 1.67 6.98
C TRP A 212 -15.42 0.57 7.44
N ARG A 213 -16.72 0.91 7.59
CA ARG A 213 -17.75 -0.04 8.05
C ARG A 213 -17.96 -1.19 7.08
N ASN A 214 -17.73 -0.96 5.78
CA ASN A 214 -17.82 -1.99 4.74
C ASN A 214 -16.58 -2.90 4.70
N THR A 215 -15.58 -2.64 5.54
CA THR A 215 -14.28 -3.32 5.53
C THR A 215 -14.02 -4.14 6.78
N VAL A 216 -14.92 -4.14 7.75
CA VAL A 216 -14.76 -4.85 9.03
C VAL A 216 -15.84 -5.92 9.19
N GLY A 217 -15.62 -6.86 10.12
CA GLY A 217 -16.55 -7.96 10.34
C GLY A 217 -16.44 -9.08 9.28
N PRO A 218 -17.44 -9.97 9.21
CA PRO A 218 -17.43 -11.12 8.32
C PRO A 218 -17.34 -10.73 6.84
N LEU A 219 -16.61 -11.51 6.03
CA LEU A 219 -16.51 -11.28 4.57
C LEU A 219 -17.87 -11.36 3.86
N THR A 220 -18.85 -12.06 4.44
CA THR A 220 -20.23 -12.11 3.93
C THR A 220 -20.91 -10.75 3.97
N ASP A 221 -20.44 -9.82 4.80
CA ASP A 221 -21.06 -8.50 5.00
C ASP A 221 -20.23 -7.38 4.35
N ARG A 222 -19.12 -7.73 3.67
CA ARG A 222 -18.24 -6.77 2.99
C ARG A 222 -18.61 -6.70 1.50
N PRO A 223 -19.26 -5.61 1.03
CA PRO A 223 -19.71 -5.53 -0.35
C PRO A 223 -18.57 -5.35 -1.35
N GLY A 224 -17.39 -4.92 -0.90
CA GLY A 224 -16.34 -4.42 -1.78
C GLY A 224 -16.76 -3.13 -2.49
N ARG A 225 -15.90 -2.68 -3.40
CA ARG A 225 -16.12 -1.46 -4.19
C ARG A 225 -15.23 -1.40 -5.42
N LEU A 226 -15.59 -0.57 -6.38
CA LEU A 226 -14.66 -0.18 -7.44
C LEU A 226 -13.61 0.77 -6.86
N GLY A 227 -12.34 0.39 -6.93
CA GLY A 227 -11.23 1.27 -6.57
C GLY A 227 -10.92 2.28 -7.68
N ASN A 228 -9.96 3.16 -7.42
CA ASN A 228 -9.57 4.23 -8.36
C ASN A 228 -8.48 3.82 -9.35
N TRP A 229 -8.13 2.53 -9.36
CA TRP A 229 -7.07 1.96 -10.18
C TRP A 229 -7.58 0.89 -11.15
N SER A 230 -8.81 1.07 -11.65
CA SER A 230 -9.48 0.23 -12.67
C SER A 230 -9.89 -1.19 -12.26
N TYR A 231 -9.82 -1.55 -10.98
CA TYR A 231 -10.22 -2.87 -10.50
C TYR A 231 -11.04 -2.84 -9.20
N ILE A 232 -11.84 -3.88 -8.99
CA ILE A 232 -12.63 -4.09 -7.78
C ILE A 232 -11.72 -4.40 -6.59
N ASN A 233 -11.96 -3.71 -5.48
CA ASN A 233 -11.39 -4.00 -4.17
C ASN A 233 -12.41 -4.87 -3.43
N THR A 234 -11.97 -6.02 -2.92
CA THR A 234 -12.86 -6.92 -2.16
C THR A 234 -13.18 -6.38 -0.77
N ASP A 235 -12.40 -5.40 -0.29
CA ASP A 235 -12.36 -4.92 1.08
C ASP A 235 -12.12 -6.02 2.13
N GLY A 236 -11.58 -7.18 1.69
CA GLY A 236 -11.05 -8.23 2.56
C GLY A 236 -9.79 -7.78 3.29
N LEU A 237 -8.97 -6.93 2.65
CA LEU A 237 -7.96 -6.13 3.33
C LEU A 237 -8.62 -4.85 3.87
N GLY A 238 -9.20 -4.95 5.06
CA GLY A 238 -9.95 -3.87 5.69
C GLY A 238 -9.24 -3.20 6.85
N LEU A 239 -9.93 -2.29 7.54
CA LEU A 239 -9.36 -1.51 8.64
C LEU A 239 -8.75 -2.41 9.72
N LYS A 240 -9.43 -3.50 10.10
CA LYS A 240 -8.94 -4.44 11.11
C LYS A 240 -7.68 -5.19 10.66
N GLU A 241 -7.65 -5.64 9.40
CA GLU A 241 -6.50 -6.36 8.85
C GLU A 241 -5.27 -5.44 8.71
N TYR A 242 -5.45 -4.18 8.31
CA TYR A 242 -4.38 -3.18 8.35
C TYR A 242 -3.82 -3.05 9.76
N LEU A 243 -4.66 -2.72 10.74
CA LEU A 243 -4.22 -2.44 12.11
C LEU A 243 -3.53 -3.63 12.78
N ASP A 244 -4.04 -4.85 12.59
CA ASP A 244 -3.37 -6.06 13.08
C ASP A 244 -1.98 -6.26 12.46
N PHE A 245 -1.85 -6.02 11.15
CA PHE A 245 -0.56 -6.10 10.48
C PHE A 245 0.41 -5.02 10.97
N LEU A 246 -0.09 -3.79 11.17
CA LEU A 246 0.71 -2.68 11.68
C LEU A 246 1.27 -3.00 13.07
N GLU A 247 0.44 -3.55 13.96
CA GLU A 247 0.84 -4.03 15.28
C GLU A 247 1.86 -5.18 15.20
N ASP A 248 1.64 -6.16 14.32
CA ASP A 248 2.53 -7.31 14.13
C ASP A 248 3.94 -6.93 13.65
N VAL A 249 4.08 -5.78 12.97
CA VAL A 249 5.38 -5.23 12.54
C VAL A 249 5.92 -4.20 13.53
N GLY A 250 5.08 -3.62 14.39
CA GLY A 250 5.46 -2.57 15.33
C GLY A 250 5.46 -1.17 14.73
N MET A 251 4.60 -0.91 13.74
CA MET A 251 4.44 0.41 13.12
C MET A 251 3.10 1.04 13.54
N PRO A 252 3.08 2.30 14.01
CA PRO A 252 1.82 3.04 14.21
C PRO A 252 1.23 3.53 12.89
N SER A 253 -0.05 3.92 12.92
CA SER A 253 -0.75 4.42 11.73
C SER A 253 -0.68 5.94 11.55
N ILE A 254 -0.62 6.38 10.29
CA ILE A 254 -1.17 7.66 9.83
C ILE A 254 -2.43 7.29 9.03
N MET A 255 -3.61 7.58 9.57
CA MET A 255 -4.87 7.06 9.02
C MET A 255 -5.64 8.15 8.29
N GLY A 256 -5.90 7.93 7.00
CA GLY A 256 -6.78 8.77 6.19
C GLY A 256 -8.25 8.57 6.56
N ILE A 257 -8.98 9.67 6.64
CA ILE A 257 -10.45 9.70 6.69
C ILE A 257 -10.98 10.38 5.43
N TRP A 258 -12.10 9.89 4.91
CA TRP A 258 -12.73 10.53 3.76
C TRP A 258 -13.30 11.90 4.15
N ALA A 259 -13.03 12.94 3.37
CA ALA A 259 -13.28 14.34 3.76
C ALA A 259 -14.24 15.10 2.84
N GLY A 260 -15.16 14.42 2.15
CA GLY A 260 -16.18 15.13 1.36
C GLY A 260 -15.85 15.36 -0.10
N TYR A 261 -14.84 14.71 -0.68
CA TYR A 261 -14.42 14.87 -2.08
C TYR A 261 -14.20 13.53 -2.77
N ALA A 262 -14.57 13.44 -4.05
CA ALA A 262 -14.35 12.28 -4.91
C ALA A 262 -13.71 12.71 -6.25
N LEU A 263 -13.01 11.78 -6.90
CA LEU A 263 -12.13 12.09 -8.04
C LEU A 263 -12.86 12.55 -9.31
N ASN A 264 -14.17 12.29 -9.44
CA ASN A 264 -14.98 12.86 -10.53
C ASN A 264 -15.27 14.37 -10.36
N GLY A 265 -14.79 14.99 -9.27
CA GLY A 265 -14.99 16.40 -8.96
C GLY A 265 -16.15 16.68 -8.01
N GLU A 266 -16.92 15.67 -7.61
CA GLU A 266 -18.01 15.83 -6.65
C GLU A 266 -17.49 16.21 -5.26
N THR A 267 -18.14 17.21 -4.66
CA THR A 267 -17.93 17.59 -3.26
C THR A 267 -19.23 17.44 -2.50
N ALA A 268 -19.21 16.76 -1.35
CA ALA A 268 -20.35 16.64 -0.47
C ALA A 268 -20.84 18.03 -0.03
N PRO A 269 -22.13 18.37 -0.19
CA PRO A 269 -22.66 19.65 0.28
C PRO A 269 -22.40 19.85 1.78
N GLU A 270 -22.17 21.09 2.21
CA GLU A 270 -21.91 21.40 3.63
C GLU A 270 -23.00 20.85 4.56
N SER A 271 -24.27 20.93 4.13
CA SER A 271 -25.43 20.40 4.88
C SER A 271 -25.43 18.89 5.08
N GLN A 272 -24.62 18.16 4.31
CA GLN A 272 -24.46 16.70 4.41
C GLN A 272 -23.14 16.31 5.09
N MET A 273 -22.28 17.25 5.50
CA MET A 273 -21.00 16.90 6.12
C MET A 273 -21.16 16.19 7.46
N ALA A 274 -22.25 16.44 8.20
CA ALA A 274 -22.47 15.85 9.52
C ALA A 274 -22.42 14.31 9.52
N GLN A 275 -22.99 13.64 8.52
CA GLN A 275 -22.93 12.17 8.42
C GLN A 275 -21.51 11.66 8.19
N TYR A 276 -20.74 12.31 7.31
CA TYR A 276 -19.38 11.88 6.98
C TYR A 276 -18.38 12.18 8.11
N ILE A 277 -18.62 13.26 8.85
CA ILE A 277 -17.87 13.56 10.08
C ILE A 277 -18.16 12.50 11.15
N GLN A 278 -19.42 12.06 11.29
CA GLN A 278 -19.75 10.97 12.20
C GLN A 278 -19.11 9.65 11.77
N GLU A 279 -19.12 9.33 10.47
CA GLU A 279 -18.42 8.15 9.94
C GLU A 279 -16.91 8.18 10.26
N ALA A 280 -16.27 9.34 10.11
CA ALA A 280 -14.86 9.54 10.47
C ALA A 280 -14.62 9.45 11.99
N ALA A 281 -15.51 10.01 12.81
CA ALA A 281 -15.44 9.86 14.26
C ALA A 281 -15.58 8.40 14.68
N ASP A 282 -16.47 7.66 14.03
CA ASP A 282 -16.66 6.24 14.27
C ASP A 282 -15.43 5.43 13.85
N GLN A 283 -14.80 5.78 12.72
CA GLN A 283 -13.55 5.18 12.28
C GLN A 283 -12.44 5.38 13.34
N ILE A 284 -12.28 6.61 13.84
CA ILE A 284 -11.30 6.91 14.90
C ILE A 284 -11.63 6.12 16.17
N ASN A 285 -12.89 6.06 16.58
CA ASN A 285 -13.33 5.26 17.72
C ASN A 285 -13.05 3.77 17.54
N PHE A 286 -13.21 3.21 16.34
CA PHE A 286 -12.81 1.83 16.07
C PHE A 286 -11.32 1.63 16.35
N VAL A 287 -10.46 2.59 16.04
CA VAL A 287 -9.01 2.48 16.27
C VAL A 287 -8.63 2.71 17.74
N ILE A 288 -9.10 3.79 18.36
CA ILE A 288 -8.58 4.27 19.66
C ILE A 288 -9.63 4.40 20.77
N GLY A 289 -10.92 4.23 20.46
CA GLY A 289 -12.01 4.46 21.41
C GLY A 289 -12.08 3.40 22.51
N ASP A 290 -12.74 3.75 23.62
CA ASP A 290 -13.05 2.83 24.72
C ASP A 290 -14.27 1.95 24.36
N PRO A 291 -14.13 0.60 24.35
CA PRO A 291 -15.23 -0.32 24.10
C PRO A 291 -16.44 -0.15 25.02
N ALA A 292 -16.27 0.43 26.21
CA ALA A 292 -17.36 0.67 27.15
C ALA A 292 -18.27 1.84 26.76
N THR A 293 -17.79 2.77 25.93
CA THR A 293 -18.49 4.03 25.63
C THR A 293 -18.77 4.26 24.15
N SER A 294 -18.27 3.40 23.25
CA SER A 294 -18.37 3.59 21.81
C SER A 294 -18.67 2.29 21.07
N GLU A 295 -19.71 2.28 20.22
CA GLU A 295 -20.10 1.12 19.41
C GLU A 295 -18.97 0.63 18.49
N PRO A 296 -18.28 1.50 17.72
CA PRO A 296 -17.11 1.09 16.93
C PRO A 296 -16.00 0.44 17.75
N ALA A 297 -15.72 0.93 18.97
CA ALA A 297 -14.71 0.33 19.84
C ALA A 297 -15.18 -1.02 20.41
N ALA A 298 -16.48 -1.16 20.73
CA ALA A 298 -17.08 -2.42 21.11
C ALA A 298 -17.02 -3.44 19.97
N LEU A 299 -17.20 -2.99 18.72
CA LEU A 299 -17.00 -3.81 17.53
C LEU A 299 -15.54 -4.30 17.44
N ARG A 300 -14.55 -3.41 17.57
CA ARG A 300 -13.12 -3.78 17.62
C ARG A 300 -12.86 -4.87 18.69
N ALA A 301 -13.40 -4.68 19.89
CA ALA A 301 -13.27 -5.64 20.99
C ALA A 301 -13.93 -7.00 20.67
N SER A 302 -15.13 -7.00 20.08
CA SER A 302 -15.82 -8.23 19.68
C SER A 302 -15.10 -9.00 18.56
N LEU A 303 -14.31 -8.28 17.74
CA LEU A 303 -13.41 -8.86 16.74
C LEU A 303 -12.06 -9.30 17.33
N GLY A 304 -11.97 -9.41 18.66
CA GLY A 304 -10.84 -10.01 19.37
C GLY A 304 -9.70 -9.04 19.71
N HIS A 305 -9.91 -7.72 19.59
CA HIS A 305 -8.89 -6.73 19.97
C HIS A 305 -9.52 -5.58 20.80
N PRO A 306 -9.58 -5.71 22.14
CA PRO A 306 -10.20 -4.69 22.99
C PRO A 306 -9.34 -3.44 23.19
N ASP A 307 -8.02 -3.55 23.07
CA ASP A 307 -7.10 -2.45 23.31
C ASP A 307 -7.08 -1.45 22.14
N PRO A 308 -6.76 -0.17 22.37
CA PRO A 308 -6.62 0.80 21.29
C PRO A 308 -5.35 0.53 20.47
N TYR A 309 -5.42 0.74 19.15
CA TYR A 309 -4.25 0.64 18.27
C TYR A 309 -3.42 1.94 18.27
N PRO A 310 -2.10 1.86 18.04
CA PRO A 310 -1.26 3.04 17.89
C PRO A 310 -1.62 3.92 16.66
N LEU A 311 -1.86 5.20 16.91
CA LEU A 311 -2.22 6.21 15.90
C LEU A 311 -1.35 7.47 16.10
N ILE A 312 -0.59 7.85 15.07
CA ILE A 312 0.21 9.09 15.06
C ILE A 312 -0.68 10.29 14.76
N ALA A 313 -1.41 10.23 13.65
CA ALA A 313 -2.21 11.32 13.13
C ALA A 313 -3.34 10.81 12.24
N VAL A 314 -4.37 11.64 12.08
CA VAL A 314 -5.44 11.45 11.11
C VAL A 314 -5.24 12.43 9.96
N GLU A 315 -5.17 11.90 8.75
CA GLU A 315 -5.13 12.70 7.53
C GLU A 315 -6.55 12.97 7.03
N VAL A 316 -6.90 14.25 6.86
CA VAL A 316 -8.26 14.68 6.54
C VAL A 316 -8.41 14.84 5.03
N GLY A 317 -8.77 13.75 4.36
CA GLY A 317 -8.88 13.67 2.91
C GLY A 317 -7.59 13.18 2.25
N ASN A 318 -7.42 13.48 0.97
CA ASN A 318 -6.23 13.22 0.17
C ASN A 318 -6.18 14.24 -0.96
N GLU A 319 -5.02 14.83 -1.22
CA GLU A 319 -4.77 15.75 -2.35
C GLU A 319 -5.85 16.84 -2.55
N ASP A 320 -6.43 17.35 -1.45
CA ASP A 320 -7.53 18.32 -1.49
C ASP A 320 -7.11 19.68 -2.09
N TYR A 321 -5.84 19.87 -2.47
CA TYR A 321 -5.46 20.94 -3.37
C TYR A 321 -6.25 20.93 -4.69
N PHE A 322 -6.75 19.78 -5.15
CA PHE A 322 -7.68 19.69 -6.29
C PHE A 322 -9.09 20.20 -6.01
N ALA A 323 -9.50 20.24 -4.74
CA ALA A 323 -10.81 20.70 -4.28
C ALA A 323 -10.71 21.79 -3.20
N SER A 324 -9.69 22.65 -3.34
CA SER A 324 -9.27 23.60 -2.30
C SER A 324 -10.35 24.59 -1.89
N GLY A 325 -11.24 24.98 -2.83
CA GLY A 325 -12.35 25.89 -2.55
C GLY A 325 -13.35 25.33 -1.53
N SER A 326 -13.80 24.08 -1.70
CA SER A 326 -14.71 23.44 -0.73
C SER A 326 -13.96 23.03 0.55
N TYR A 327 -12.68 22.67 0.45
CA TYR A 327 -11.84 22.32 1.60
C TYR A 327 -11.77 23.47 2.59
N ALA A 328 -11.38 24.66 2.10
CA ALA A 328 -11.22 25.85 2.92
C ALA A 328 -12.52 26.48 3.39
N SER A 329 -13.58 26.42 2.57
CA SER A 329 -14.85 27.05 2.93
C SER A 329 -15.59 26.32 4.04
N TYR A 330 -15.57 24.98 4.06
CA TYR A 330 -16.28 24.23 5.09
C TYR A 330 -15.75 22.82 5.41
N ARG A 331 -15.19 22.05 4.47
CA ARG A 331 -14.91 20.62 4.73
C ARG A 331 -13.84 20.45 5.81
N TRP A 332 -12.74 21.20 5.73
CA TRP A 332 -11.69 21.18 6.77
C TRP A 332 -12.22 21.68 8.10
N ARG A 333 -12.80 22.89 8.13
CA ARG A 333 -13.30 23.52 9.35
C ARG A 333 -14.28 22.61 10.08
N ASN A 334 -15.33 22.19 9.39
CA ASN A 334 -16.41 21.43 10.01
C ASN A 334 -15.88 20.08 10.48
N THR A 335 -15.01 19.42 9.72
CA THR A 335 -14.43 18.13 10.12
C THR A 335 -13.53 18.29 11.35
N VAL A 336 -12.56 19.20 11.31
CA VAL A 336 -11.55 19.32 12.37
C VAL A 336 -12.13 19.90 13.65
N GLU A 337 -13.02 20.89 13.59
CA GLU A 337 -13.66 21.43 14.81
C GLU A 337 -14.50 20.35 15.53
N ASN A 338 -15.27 19.54 14.78
CA ASN A 338 -16.08 18.48 15.37
C ASN A 338 -15.23 17.31 15.88
N LEU A 339 -14.22 16.88 15.12
CA LEU A 339 -13.38 15.75 15.52
C LEU A 339 -12.40 16.12 16.64
N SER A 340 -11.81 17.31 16.64
CA SER A 340 -10.93 17.74 17.73
C SER A 340 -11.66 17.95 19.06
N ALA A 341 -12.96 18.30 19.02
CA ALA A 341 -13.79 18.34 20.22
C ALA A 341 -14.00 16.95 20.83
N GLN A 342 -14.09 15.90 20.01
CA GLN A 342 -14.25 14.51 20.46
C GLN A 342 -12.90 13.85 20.81
N PHE A 343 -11.85 14.19 20.07
CA PHE A 343 -10.53 13.58 20.15
C PHE A 343 -9.44 14.66 20.33
N PRO A 344 -9.39 15.34 21.49
CA PRO A 344 -8.48 16.48 21.71
C PRO A 344 -6.98 16.12 21.69
N HIS A 345 -6.65 14.82 21.74
CA HIS A 345 -5.29 14.29 21.69
C HIS A 345 -4.88 13.80 20.29
N VAL A 346 -5.81 13.74 19.33
CA VAL A 346 -5.51 13.33 17.95
C VAL A 346 -5.02 14.53 17.15
N GLN A 347 -3.93 14.33 16.40
CA GLN A 347 -3.44 15.33 15.46
C GLN A 347 -4.12 15.16 14.10
N PHE A 348 -4.63 16.25 13.54
CA PHE A 348 -5.27 16.29 12.22
C PHE A 348 -4.35 16.95 11.19
N MET A 349 -4.27 16.35 10.01
CA MET A 349 -3.38 16.74 8.93
C MET A 349 -4.15 17.20 7.71
N ALA A 350 -3.75 18.35 7.17
CA ALA A 350 -4.33 18.95 5.97
C ALA A 350 -3.63 18.48 4.69
N THR A 351 -4.39 18.43 3.60
CA THR A 351 -3.97 17.85 2.31
C THR A 351 -4.03 18.85 1.15
N THR A 352 -4.30 20.13 1.44
CA THR A 352 -4.10 21.22 0.47
C THR A 352 -2.62 21.58 0.37
N TYR A 353 -2.26 22.39 -0.63
CA TYR A 353 -0.98 23.08 -0.58
C TYR A 353 -0.85 23.88 0.72
N VAL A 354 0.36 23.87 1.27
CA VAL A 354 0.67 24.52 2.54
C VAL A 354 0.26 25.99 2.50
N ASN A 355 -0.61 26.39 3.43
CA ASN A 355 -1.13 27.76 3.57
C ASN A 355 -1.79 28.36 2.32
N ASN A 356 -2.13 27.54 1.31
CA ASN A 356 -2.82 27.99 0.11
C ASN A 356 -3.90 26.99 -0.33
N PRO A 357 -5.18 27.25 -0.03
CA PRO A 357 -5.71 28.41 0.70
C PRO A 357 -5.35 28.42 2.20
N VAL A 358 -5.56 29.55 2.87
CA VAL A 358 -5.51 29.62 4.34
C VAL A 358 -6.70 28.87 4.92
N LEU A 359 -6.44 27.98 5.87
CA LEU A 359 -7.44 27.13 6.51
C LEU A 359 -7.75 27.58 7.94
N HIS A 360 -9.00 27.39 8.36
CA HIS A 360 -9.47 27.61 9.72
C HIS A 360 -10.17 26.36 10.24
N PRO A 361 -9.80 25.78 11.41
CA PRO A 361 -8.66 26.17 12.25
C PRO A 361 -7.32 26.00 11.53
N LYS A 362 -6.24 26.66 12.00
CA LYS A 362 -4.91 26.51 11.38
C LYS A 362 -4.43 25.04 11.53
N PRO A 363 -4.03 24.35 10.45
CA PRO A 363 -3.50 23.00 10.55
C PRO A 363 -2.17 22.97 11.31
N ALA A 364 -2.02 21.98 12.19
CA ALA A 364 -0.74 21.70 12.83
C ALA A 364 0.17 20.82 11.94
N LEU A 365 -0.42 20.01 11.08
CA LEU A 365 0.26 19.10 10.17
C LEU A 365 -0.21 19.34 8.73
N TYR A 366 0.69 19.24 7.76
CA TYR A 366 0.38 19.17 6.33
C TYR A 366 1.03 17.94 5.70
N ASP A 367 0.31 17.32 4.76
CA ASP A 367 0.88 16.35 3.81
C ASP A 367 1.37 17.06 2.53
N VAL A 368 2.57 16.70 2.09
CA VAL A 368 3.25 17.22 0.90
C VAL A 368 3.62 16.06 -0.01
N HIS A 369 3.19 16.15 -1.27
CA HIS A 369 3.44 15.14 -2.28
C HIS A 369 4.33 15.69 -3.40
N VAL A 370 5.31 14.89 -3.85
CA VAL A 370 6.13 15.24 -5.02
C VAL A 370 6.59 14.05 -5.87
N TYR A 371 6.22 14.10 -7.14
CA TYR A 371 6.70 13.17 -8.16
C TYR A 371 7.51 13.92 -9.21
N GLN A 372 8.80 13.62 -9.30
CA GLN A 372 9.73 14.48 -10.03
C GLN A 372 10.91 13.74 -10.67
N THR A 373 11.83 14.48 -11.30
CA THR A 373 13.04 13.94 -11.93
C THR A 373 14.20 13.71 -10.94
N PRO A 374 15.17 12.83 -11.22
CA PRO A 374 16.32 12.62 -10.33
C PRO A 374 17.04 13.93 -9.97
N THR A 375 17.24 14.78 -10.99
CA THR A 375 17.89 16.08 -10.87
C THR A 375 17.11 17.03 -9.96
N TRP A 376 15.77 17.03 -10.04
CA TRP A 376 14.93 17.86 -9.19
C TRP A 376 15.11 17.48 -7.72
N PHE A 377 15.09 16.19 -7.38
CA PHE A 377 15.26 15.74 -6.00
C PHE A 377 16.60 16.16 -5.40
N ALA A 378 17.70 16.02 -6.17
CA ALA A 378 19.01 16.48 -5.74
C ALA A 378 19.04 18.01 -5.51
N GLN A 379 18.53 18.79 -6.46
CA GLN A 379 18.51 20.26 -6.42
C GLN A 379 17.57 20.83 -5.36
N ASN A 380 16.56 20.07 -4.94
CA ASN A 380 15.60 20.45 -3.91
C ASN A 380 15.89 19.77 -2.57
N SER A 381 17.11 19.30 -2.35
CA SER A 381 17.54 18.79 -1.02
C SER A 381 17.52 19.86 0.08
N PHE A 382 17.35 21.14 -0.26
CA PHE A 382 17.18 22.28 0.67
C PHE A 382 15.72 22.76 0.78
N TYR A 383 14.76 22.00 0.26
CA TYR A 383 13.35 22.39 0.19
C TYR A 383 12.83 22.93 1.54
N TYR A 384 12.94 22.14 2.61
CA TYR A 384 12.49 22.51 3.96
C TYR A 384 13.39 23.48 4.73
N ASP A 385 14.66 23.66 4.32
CA ASP A 385 15.52 24.70 4.89
C ASP A 385 14.93 26.08 4.62
N SER A 386 14.29 26.25 3.46
CA SER A 386 13.71 27.51 2.98
C SER A 386 12.23 27.73 3.31
N PHE A 387 11.53 26.75 3.93
CA PHE A 387 10.10 26.86 4.24
C PHE A 387 9.82 28.05 5.18
N ALA A 388 9.18 29.09 4.65
CA ALA A 388 8.69 30.24 5.40
C ALA A 388 7.16 30.24 5.49
N VAL A 389 6.63 30.87 6.55
CA VAL A 389 5.19 31.12 6.69
C VAL A 389 4.72 32.00 5.52
N GLY A 390 3.79 31.47 4.71
CA GLY A 390 3.21 32.15 3.55
C GLY A 390 3.73 31.69 2.19
N ASP A 391 4.61 30.68 2.12
CA ASP A 391 5.02 30.12 0.84
C ASP A 391 3.85 29.41 0.15
N ILE A 392 3.48 29.90 -1.05
CA ILE A 392 2.55 29.22 -1.96
C ILE A 392 3.34 28.19 -2.74
N ILE A 393 3.12 26.92 -2.45
CA ILE A 393 3.79 25.82 -3.14
C ILE A 393 2.82 25.24 -4.16
N ILE A 394 3.07 25.45 -5.45
CA ILE A 394 2.32 24.80 -6.54
C ILE A 394 3.25 23.77 -7.16
N MET A 395 3.00 22.48 -6.91
CA MET A 395 3.88 21.38 -7.36
C MET A 395 3.46 20.75 -8.70
N THR A 396 2.47 21.31 -9.38
CA THR A 396 2.03 20.79 -10.68
C THR A 396 2.54 21.65 -11.85
N GLN A 397 3.35 21.05 -12.76
CA GLN A 397 3.80 21.54 -14.09
C GLN A 397 5.20 22.22 -14.15
N PRO A 398 5.92 22.19 -15.31
CA PRO A 398 7.39 22.11 -15.42
C PRO A 398 8.16 23.39 -15.08
N SER A 399 7.49 24.41 -14.56
CA SER A 399 8.09 25.59 -13.96
C SER A 399 7.71 25.63 -12.49
N CYS A 400 8.32 24.76 -11.68
CA CYS A 400 8.35 24.91 -10.23
C CYS A 400 9.00 26.26 -9.91
N ARG A 401 8.18 27.27 -9.68
CA ARG A 401 8.63 28.52 -9.09
C ARG A 401 8.16 28.46 -7.65
N LEU A 402 9.10 28.30 -6.71
CA LEU A 402 8.90 28.85 -5.38
C LEU A 402 8.53 30.32 -5.62
N LEU A 403 7.28 30.69 -5.38
CA LEU A 403 6.94 32.09 -5.21
C LEU A 403 7.55 32.45 -3.85
N THR A 404 8.84 32.78 -3.87
CA THR A 404 9.60 33.15 -2.69
C THR A 404 8.87 34.28 -2.00
N ALA A 405 8.24 34.01 -0.86
CA ALA A 405 8.15 35.05 0.15
C ALA A 405 9.60 35.25 0.64
N SER A 406 10.08 36.48 0.62
CA SER A 406 11.39 36.87 1.16
C SER A 406 11.42 36.80 2.70
N GLY A 407 10.75 35.80 3.28
CA GLY A 407 10.56 35.62 4.71
C GLY A 407 11.61 34.69 5.31
N THR A 408 11.92 34.93 6.58
CA THR A 408 12.73 34.01 7.38
C THR A 408 12.01 32.67 7.50
N PRO A 409 12.68 31.52 7.35
CA PRO A 409 12.06 30.23 7.59
C PRO A 409 11.50 30.18 9.02
N GLN A 410 10.19 30.02 9.19
CA GLN A 410 9.54 30.13 10.50
C GLN A 410 9.13 28.74 11.00
N ARG A 411 9.79 28.31 12.08
CA ARG A 411 9.43 27.13 12.87
C ARG A 411 8.31 27.54 13.82
N ASP A 412 7.11 27.65 13.27
CA ASP A 412 5.93 28.24 13.93
C ASP A 412 5.04 27.20 14.64
N GLY A 413 5.55 25.97 14.77
CA GLY A 413 4.85 24.81 15.33
C GLY A 413 4.18 23.90 14.28
N THR A 414 4.08 24.33 13.02
CA THR A 414 3.62 23.47 11.91
C THR A 414 4.64 22.39 11.60
N LYS A 415 4.18 21.17 11.37
CA LYS A 415 5.02 20.05 10.90
C LYS A 415 4.54 19.52 9.56
N TYR A 416 5.45 18.85 8.86
CA TYR A 416 5.26 18.37 7.50
C TYR A 416 5.47 16.86 7.43
N PHE A 417 4.55 16.22 6.72
CA PHE A 417 4.65 14.86 6.26
C PHE A 417 4.96 14.89 4.77
N GLU A 418 6.06 14.29 4.34
CA GLU A 418 6.29 14.04 2.91
C GLU A 418 5.61 12.71 2.54
N GLY A 419 4.28 12.71 2.43
CA GLY A 419 3.47 11.48 2.39
C GLY A 419 3.57 10.69 1.10
N GLU A 420 3.93 11.35 0.00
CA GLU A 420 4.20 10.69 -1.27
C GLU A 420 5.39 11.34 -1.97
N PHE A 421 6.49 10.59 -2.15
CA PHE A 421 7.55 11.04 -3.05
C PHE A 421 8.17 9.90 -3.85
N ALA A 422 8.50 10.18 -5.11
CA ALA A 422 9.32 9.29 -5.93
C ALA A 422 9.95 10.01 -7.12
N VAL A 423 11.14 9.55 -7.53
CA VAL A 423 11.65 9.84 -8.86
C VAL A 423 10.94 8.96 -9.88
N ILE A 424 10.12 9.58 -10.73
CA ILE A 424 9.26 8.82 -11.66
C ILE A 424 9.71 8.89 -13.12
N SER A 425 10.49 9.91 -13.50
CA SER A 425 10.83 10.15 -14.91
C SER A 425 12.12 10.95 -15.04
N THR A 426 12.84 10.75 -16.13
CA THR A 426 13.98 11.61 -16.51
C THR A 426 13.56 12.82 -17.33
N ASN A 427 12.28 12.92 -17.71
CA ASN A 427 11.76 13.99 -18.55
C ASN A 427 10.89 14.97 -17.75
N PRO A 428 11.39 16.17 -17.41
CA PRO A 428 10.66 17.14 -16.60
C PRO A 428 9.40 17.69 -17.31
N ARG A 429 9.27 17.53 -18.63
CA ARG A 429 8.11 18.00 -19.39
C ARG A 429 7.02 16.93 -19.53
N LYS A 430 7.34 15.67 -19.23
CA LYS A 430 6.44 14.51 -19.37
C LYS A 430 6.66 13.52 -18.22
N LEU A 431 6.55 14.03 -16.99
CA LEU A 431 6.75 13.23 -15.77
C LEU A 431 5.88 11.96 -15.76
N TYR A 432 4.60 12.12 -16.09
CA TYR A 432 3.61 11.04 -16.12
C TYR A 432 3.44 10.39 -17.51
N GLY A 433 4.38 10.61 -18.43
CA GLY A 433 4.35 10.04 -19.77
C GLY A 433 4.62 8.53 -19.81
N SER A 434 4.79 8.01 -21.03
CA SER A 434 5.19 6.63 -21.29
C SER A 434 6.69 6.39 -21.03
N PRO A 435 7.15 5.12 -20.93
CA PRO A 435 8.58 4.82 -20.82
C PRO A 435 9.43 5.39 -21.96
N SER A 436 8.91 5.39 -23.19
CA SER A 436 9.57 6.03 -24.34
C SER A 436 9.73 7.55 -24.20
N GLU A 437 8.98 8.18 -23.31
CA GLU A 437 9.03 9.62 -23.03
C GLU A 437 9.86 9.96 -21.79
N GLY A 438 10.47 8.96 -21.13
CA GLY A 438 11.36 9.14 -19.98
C GLY A 438 10.83 8.57 -18.66
N ARG A 439 9.61 8.00 -18.63
CA ARG A 439 9.05 7.34 -17.44
C ARG A 439 9.92 6.14 -17.04
N LEU A 440 10.22 6.02 -15.75
CA LEU A 440 10.94 4.89 -15.19
C LEU A 440 9.96 3.74 -14.93
N VAL A 441 10.22 2.58 -15.52
CA VAL A 441 9.44 1.36 -15.24
C VAL A 441 9.80 0.78 -13.88
N TRP A 442 11.07 0.86 -13.50
CA TRP A 442 11.61 0.43 -12.22
C TRP A 442 12.48 1.57 -11.66
N PRO A 443 12.65 1.68 -10.34
CA PRO A 443 13.62 2.62 -9.79
C PRO A 443 15.03 2.32 -10.32
N THR A 444 15.76 3.37 -10.68
CA THR A 444 17.14 3.29 -11.18
C THR A 444 18.11 3.84 -10.14
N ILE A 445 19.40 3.50 -10.25
CA ILE A 445 20.45 4.13 -9.44
C ILE A 445 20.39 5.67 -9.51
N GLU A 446 20.22 6.25 -10.70
CA GLU A 446 20.10 7.70 -10.87
C GLU A 446 18.95 8.29 -10.05
N GLY A 447 17.75 7.72 -10.14
CA GLY A 447 16.60 8.17 -9.37
C GLY A 447 16.83 8.01 -7.86
N THR A 448 17.28 6.82 -7.46
CA THR A 448 17.52 6.46 -6.07
C THR A 448 18.57 7.34 -5.38
N VAL A 449 19.65 7.76 -6.06
CA VAL A 449 20.61 8.71 -5.46
C VAL A 449 20.04 10.12 -5.37
N GLY A 450 19.19 10.53 -6.32
CA GLY A 450 18.44 11.79 -6.24
C GLY A 450 17.52 11.81 -5.02
N GLU A 451 16.74 10.74 -4.84
CA GLU A 451 15.87 10.55 -3.66
C GLU A 451 16.70 10.57 -2.36
N ALA A 452 17.82 9.86 -2.31
CA ALA A 452 18.70 9.88 -1.14
C ALA A 452 19.23 11.28 -0.83
N ALA A 453 19.58 12.08 -1.84
CA ALA A 453 19.99 13.47 -1.65
C ALA A 453 18.87 14.31 -1.04
N PHE A 454 17.63 14.16 -1.52
CA PHE A 454 16.46 14.81 -0.94
C PHE A 454 16.22 14.37 0.51
N MET A 455 16.32 13.08 0.80
CA MET A 455 16.16 12.52 2.15
C MET A 455 17.20 13.03 3.15
N THR A 456 18.42 13.41 2.72
CA THR A 456 19.36 14.11 3.63
C THR A 456 18.83 15.47 4.06
N GLY A 457 18.05 16.13 3.20
CA GLY A 457 17.31 17.36 3.51
C GLY A 457 16.15 17.13 4.48
N LEU A 458 15.41 16.04 4.29
CA LEU A 458 14.35 15.65 5.23
C LEU A 458 14.91 15.41 6.63
N GLU A 459 16.01 14.65 6.74
CA GLU A 459 16.66 14.39 8.02
C GLU A 459 17.28 15.65 8.66
N ARG A 460 17.82 16.57 7.83
CA ARG A 460 18.32 17.86 8.31
C ARG A 460 17.23 18.77 8.88
N ASN A 461 16.00 18.66 8.36
CA ASN A 461 14.85 19.44 8.79
C ASN A 461 13.88 18.59 9.62
N ALA A 462 14.35 17.55 10.30
CA ALA A 462 13.52 16.66 11.11
C ALA A 462 12.90 17.35 12.35
N ASP A 463 13.28 18.60 12.63
CA ASP A 463 12.59 19.48 13.58
C ASP A 463 11.14 19.79 13.15
N ILE A 464 10.91 19.87 11.83
CA ILE A 464 9.59 20.16 11.23
C ILE A 464 9.08 19.04 10.32
N VAL A 465 9.95 18.25 9.68
CA VAL A 465 9.57 17.08 8.88
C VAL A 465 9.50 15.87 9.80
N PHE A 466 8.30 15.41 10.15
CA PHE A 466 8.15 14.35 11.16
C PHE A 466 8.02 12.94 10.55
N ALA A 467 7.64 12.86 9.27
CA ALA A 467 7.42 11.61 8.55
C ALA A 467 7.68 11.79 7.04
N ALA A 468 8.03 10.71 6.35
CA ALA A 468 8.19 10.69 4.90
C ALA A 468 7.99 9.26 4.35
N SER A 469 7.28 9.11 3.24
CA SER A 469 7.01 7.81 2.61
C SER A 469 7.12 7.85 1.08
N TYR A 470 7.85 6.87 0.53
CA TYR A 470 7.88 6.64 -0.91
C TYR A 470 6.52 6.13 -1.39
N ALA A 471 6.07 6.58 -2.55
CA ALA A 471 4.86 6.07 -3.19
C ALA A 471 5.04 5.83 -4.70
N PRO A 472 4.39 4.79 -5.28
CA PRO A 472 3.63 3.74 -4.60
C PRO A 472 4.53 2.65 -3.98
N LEU A 473 3.99 1.96 -2.96
CA LEU A 473 4.74 0.96 -2.20
C LEU A 473 4.88 -0.39 -2.93
N LEU A 474 3.81 -0.84 -3.60
CA LEU A 474 3.66 -2.20 -4.10
C LEU A 474 3.22 -2.24 -5.56
N GLN A 475 3.79 -3.16 -6.34
CA GLN A 475 3.43 -3.37 -7.75
C GLN A 475 3.34 -4.86 -8.10
N ASN A 476 2.17 -5.32 -8.57
CA ASN A 476 2.12 -6.62 -9.24
C ASN A 476 2.62 -6.47 -10.68
N VAL A 477 3.73 -7.12 -11.01
CA VAL A 477 4.39 -6.98 -12.32
C VAL A 477 3.55 -7.52 -13.49
N ALA A 478 2.53 -8.34 -13.20
CA ALA A 478 1.62 -8.85 -14.20
C ALA A 478 0.51 -7.85 -14.59
N ASN A 479 0.16 -6.92 -13.70
CA ASN A 479 -0.82 -5.86 -13.98
C ASN A 479 -0.64 -4.68 -13.00
N TYR A 480 -0.27 -3.53 -13.53
CA TYR A 480 0.03 -2.32 -12.76
C TYR A 480 -0.43 -1.07 -13.51
N GLN A 481 -0.76 -0.02 -12.76
CA GLN A 481 -1.32 1.23 -13.30
C GLN A 481 -0.35 2.42 -13.14
N TRP A 482 0.66 2.27 -12.28
CA TRP A 482 1.69 3.26 -12.03
C TRP A 482 3.06 2.60 -12.03
N THR A 483 4.09 3.42 -12.30
CA THR A 483 5.52 3.06 -12.16
C THR A 483 6.34 4.32 -11.85
N PRO A 484 7.55 4.21 -11.31
CA PRO A 484 8.09 3.03 -10.66
C PRO A 484 7.47 2.83 -9.26
N ASP A 485 7.76 1.70 -8.63
CA ASP A 485 7.22 1.32 -7.32
C ASP A 485 8.34 0.77 -6.41
N LEU A 486 8.15 0.85 -5.09
CA LEU A 486 9.20 0.51 -4.14
C LEU A 486 9.51 -0.99 -4.13
N ILE A 487 8.48 -1.83 -4.09
CA ILE A 487 8.58 -3.29 -4.13
C ILE A 487 7.65 -3.80 -5.21
N SER A 488 8.19 -4.60 -6.13
CA SER A 488 7.38 -5.26 -7.14
C SER A 488 7.31 -6.76 -6.88
N PHE A 489 6.29 -7.45 -7.36
CA PHE A 489 6.11 -8.89 -7.12
C PHE A 489 5.27 -9.55 -8.21
N ASP A 490 5.39 -10.87 -8.33
CA ASP A 490 4.44 -11.74 -9.04
C ASP A 490 3.82 -12.73 -8.05
N ALA A 491 3.09 -13.74 -8.54
CA ALA A 491 2.41 -14.74 -7.71
C ALA A 491 3.34 -15.48 -6.71
N LYS A 492 4.66 -15.55 -6.98
CA LYS A 492 5.65 -16.30 -6.18
C LYS A 492 6.79 -15.45 -5.65
N SER A 493 7.28 -14.50 -6.43
CA SER A 493 8.54 -13.81 -6.18
C SER A 493 8.32 -12.33 -5.90
N LEU A 494 9.26 -11.72 -5.19
CA LEU A 494 9.31 -10.30 -4.94
C LEU A 494 10.63 -9.68 -5.40
N TYR A 495 10.59 -8.40 -5.73
CA TYR A 495 11.63 -7.64 -6.42
C TYR A 495 11.85 -6.34 -5.65
N ARG A 496 12.90 -6.32 -4.81
CA ARG A 496 13.30 -5.14 -4.04
C ARG A 496 14.00 -4.15 -4.97
N SER A 497 13.44 -2.96 -5.16
CA SER A 497 14.02 -1.95 -6.04
C SER A 497 15.31 -1.32 -5.48
N THR A 498 16.00 -0.51 -6.28
CA THR A 498 17.11 0.32 -5.78
C THR A 498 16.62 1.29 -4.70
N SER A 499 15.45 1.89 -4.88
CA SER A 499 14.84 2.80 -3.89
C SER A 499 14.44 2.07 -2.61
N TYR A 500 13.97 0.82 -2.67
CA TYR A 500 13.73 0.00 -1.47
C TYR A 500 15.00 -0.10 -0.61
N HIS A 501 16.13 -0.37 -1.25
CA HIS A 501 17.39 -0.51 -0.54
C HIS A 501 17.83 0.81 0.11
N VAL A 502 17.61 1.96 -0.53
CA VAL A 502 17.86 3.27 0.10
C VAL A 502 16.90 3.57 1.24
N GLN A 503 15.60 3.33 1.08
CA GLN A 503 14.64 3.50 2.18
C GLN A 503 15.05 2.66 3.39
N LYS A 504 15.41 1.39 3.18
CA LYS A 504 15.94 0.49 4.21
C LYS A 504 17.24 1.02 4.84
N MET A 505 18.19 1.50 4.03
CA MET A 505 19.45 2.08 4.52
C MET A 505 19.20 3.33 5.37
N PHE A 506 18.26 4.20 5.00
CA PHE A 506 17.95 5.40 5.80
C PHE A 506 17.20 5.04 7.10
N SER A 507 16.20 4.17 7.02
CA SER A 507 15.35 3.80 8.16
C SER A 507 16.14 3.07 9.25
N LEU A 508 16.94 2.06 8.89
CA LEU A 508 17.72 1.28 9.85
C LEU A 508 18.92 2.04 10.45
N ASN A 509 19.35 3.12 9.80
CA ASN A 509 20.49 3.92 10.23
C ASN A 509 20.06 5.33 10.61
N LYS A 510 19.03 5.44 11.44
CA LYS A 510 18.53 6.71 11.99
C LYS A 510 18.97 6.86 13.45
N GLY A 511 19.62 7.97 13.77
CA GLY A 511 19.90 8.39 15.15
C GLY A 511 18.72 9.09 15.81
N ASP A 512 18.80 9.28 17.12
CA ASP A 512 17.86 10.07 17.94
C ASP A 512 18.31 11.54 18.09
N GLU A 513 19.53 11.86 17.66
CA GLU A 513 20.09 13.22 17.64
C GLU A 513 20.55 13.58 16.22
N TYR A 514 20.11 14.72 15.70
CA TYR A 514 20.66 15.31 14.47
C TYR A 514 21.92 16.12 14.79
N LEU A 515 22.98 15.94 13.99
CA LEU A 515 24.25 16.63 14.19
C LEU A 515 24.47 17.68 13.08
N PRO A 516 24.45 18.98 13.41
CA PRO A 516 24.83 20.02 12.47
C PRO A 516 26.24 19.79 11.93
N SER A 517 26.40 19.96 10.62
CA SER A 517 27.68 19.82 9.92
C SER A 517 27.79 20.90 8.84
N THR A 518 28.93 20.96 8.14
CA THR A 518 29.05 21.78 6.93
C THR A 518 27.90 21.46 5.99
N LEU A 519 27.20 22.49 5.50
CA LEU A 519 26.08 22.28 4.59
C LEU A 519 26.58 21.80 3.21
N PRO A 520 25.87 20.86 2.57
CA PRO A 520 26.06 20.58 1.15
C PRO A 520 25.90 21.85 0.31
N ASN A 521 26.48 21.89 -0.89
CA ASN A 521 26.16 22.95 -1.85
C ASN A 521 24.77 22.65 -2.44
N PRO A 522 23.78 23.56 -2.36
CA PRO A 522 22.45 23.34 -2.95
C PRO A 522 22.47 23.06 -4.46
N SER A 523 23.46 23.60 -5.19
CA SER A 523 23.69 23.33 -6.62
C SER A 523 24.77 22.27 -6.87
N GLY A 524 25.21 21.58 -5.82
CA GLY A 524 26.22 20.53 -5.89
C GLY A 524 25.65 19.18 -6.30
N THR A 525 26.50 18.15 -6.20
CA THR A 525 26.17 16.76 -6.56
C THR A 525 26.45 15.77 -5.43
N VAL A 526 26.90 16.27 -4.28
CA VAL A 526 27.21 15.45 -3.10
C VAL A 526 26.48 16.05 -1.92
N PHE A 527 25.66 15.24 -1.27
CA PHE A 527 24.77 15.63 -0.19
C PHE A 527 24.97 14.68 0.99
N TRP A 528 24.79 15.19 2.20
CA TRP A 528 24.95 14.38 3.40
C TRP A 528 24.07 14.84 4.55
N SER A 529 23.77 13.92 5.45
CA SER A 529 23.22 14.15 6.77
C SER A 529 24.00 13.35 7.81
N ALA A 530 24.05 13.85 9.04
CA ALA A 530 24.70 13.16 10.15
C ALA A 530 23.73 13.08 11.33
N THR A 531 23.55 11.88 11.85
CA THR A 531 22.79 11.64 13.08
C THR A 531 23.62 10.81 14.05
N ARG A 532 23.21 10.79 15.31
CA ARG A 532 23.84 9.98 16.34
C ARG A 532 22.81 9.15 17.06
N ARG A 533 23.14 7.90 17.33
CA ARG A 533 22.41 7.07 18.30
C ARG A 533 23.06 7.26 19.66
N THR A 534 22.39 7.98 20.56
CA THR A 534 22.95 8.35 21.86
C THR A 534 23.21 7.14 22.75
N ALA A 535 22.32 6.14 22.74
CA ALA A 535 22.42 4.95 23.56
C ALA A 535 23.67 4.08 23.28
N THR A 536 24.14 4.06 22.02
CA THR A 536 25.31 3.27 21.59
C THR A 536 26.50 4.14 21.20
N ASN A 537 26.36 5.45 21.34
CA ASN A 537 27.29 6.46 20.84
C ASN A 537 27.71 6.24 19.37
N GLU A 538 26.80 5.81 18.52
CA GLU A 538 27.07 5.53 17.11
C GLU A 538 26.81 6.77 16.27
N LEU A 539 27.84 7.29 15.61
CA LEU A 539 27.75 8.34 14.59
C LEU A 539 27.39 7.71 13.25
N LEU A 540 26.32 8.19 12.64
CA LEU A 540 25.76 7.73 11.37
C LEU A 540 25.85 8.88 10.36
N ILE A 541 26.63 8.70 9.30
CA ILE A 541 26.80 9.70 8.23
C ILE A 541 26.26 9.09 6.93
N LYS A 542 25.20 9.70 6.41
CA LYS A 542 24.59 9.30 5.14
C LYS A 542 25.10 10.23 4.04
N ILE A 543 25.54 9.68 2.92
CA ILE A 543 26.11 10.42 1.80
C ILE A 543 25.42 9.97 0.52
N SER A 544 24.93 10.91 -0.28
CA SER A 544 24.49 10.69 -1.66
C SER A 544 25.43 11.40 -2.63
N ASN A 545 25.94 10.67 -3.63
CA ASN A 545 26.68 11.22 -4.77
C ASN A 545 25.87 11.02 -6.06
N THR A 546 25.32 12.12 -6.56
CA THR A 546 24.45 12.18 -7.75
C THR A 546 25.21 12.44 -9.05
N HIS A 547 26.53 12.24 -9.04
CA HIS A 547 27.39 12.44 -10.20
C HIS A 547 28.21 11.18 -10.51
N GLY A 548 28.59 11.00 -11.78
CA GLY A 548 29.29 9.80 -12.23
C GLY A 548 30.76 9.70 -11.81
N LYS A 549 31.32 10.71 -11.14
CA LYS A 549 32.71 10.69 -10.64
C LYS A 549 32.74 10.51 -9.12
N PRO A 550 33.75 9.81 -8.57
CA PRO A 550 33.95 9.75 -7.14
C PRO A 550 34.16 11.14 -6.52
N ALA A 551 33.74 11.29 -5.27
CA ALA A 551 33.90 12.50 -4.49
C ALA A 551 34.62 12.19 -3.17
N SER A 552 35.66 12.97 -2.88
CA SER A 552 36.44 12.84 -1.65
C SER A 552 35.91 13.80 -0.58
N LEU A 553 35.49 13.27 0.57
CA LEU A 553 35.01 14.03 1.72
C LEU A 553 35.97 13.84 2.89
N THR A 554 36.38 14.93 3.54
CA THR A 554 37.18 14.86 4.78
C THR A 554 36.28 15.20 5.96
N PHE A 555 36.10 14.23 6.85
CA PHE A 555 35.29 14.37 8.05
C PHE A 555 36.17 14.75 9.24
N ASN A 556 35.78 15.80 9.96
CA ASN A 556 36.34 16.18 11.25
C ASN A 556 35.29 15.89 12.32
N VAL A 557 35.50 14.82 13.08
CA VAL A 557 34.55 14.30 14.05
C VAL A 557 34.80 14.94 15.42
N PRO A 558 33.85 15.69 16.00
CA PRO A 558 34.07 16.52 17.18
C PRO A 558 33.96 15.75 18.51
N TYR A 559 34.45 14.51 18.56
CA TYR A 559 34.41 13.67 19.77
C TYR A 559 35.81 13.35 20.29
N THR A 560 35.94 13.22 21.62
CA THR A 560 37.22 12.98 22.30
C THR A 560 37.85 11.68 21.86
N ASN A 561 37.06 10.61 21.72
CA ASN A 561 37.50 9.35 21.16
C ASN A 561 36.61 8.98 19.98
N VAL A 562 37.25 8.45 18.94
CA VAL A 562 36.59 7.92 17.76
C VAL A 562 37.22 6.57 17.50
N HIS A 563 36.41 5.54 17.33
CA HIS A 563 36.91 4.21 17.01
C HIS A 563 37.76 4.26 15.72
N PRO A 564 38.93 3.60 15.64
CA PRO A 564 39.84 3.71 14.50
C PRO A 564 39.30 3.09 13.21
N THR A 565 38.21 2.34 13.30
CA THR A 565 37.51 1.76 12.15
C THR A 565 36.01 2.02 12.23
N GLY A 566 35.39 2.16 11.08
CA GLY A 566 33.93 2.19 10.91
C GLY A 566 33.45 1.19 9.88
N THR A 567 32.14 1.10 9.70
CA THR A 567 31.50 0.31 8.63
C THR A 567 30.84 1.23 7.62
N ALA A 568 30.96 0.89 6.34
CA ALA A 568 30.31 1.59 5.24
C ALA A 568 29.38 0.62 4.51
N THR A 569 28.08 0.89 4.56
CA THR A 569 27.07 0.21 3.74
C THR A 569 26.82 1.05 2.49
N ILE A 570 26.96 0.43 1.31
CA ILE A 570 27.09 1.13 0.03
C ILE A 570 26.12 0.54 -0.98
N LEU A 571 25.29 1.38 -1.57
CA LEU A 571 24.51 1.07 -2.77
C LEU A 571 25.09 1.86 -3.94
N THR A 572 25.48 1.19 -5.02
CA THR A 572 26.03 1.83 -6.23
C THR A 572 25.85 0.91 -7.43
N GLY A 573 25.91 1.47 -8.64
CA GLY A 573 25.80 0.73 -9.89
C GLY A 573 25.91 1.66 -11.09
N ALA A 574 25.67 1.13 -12.30
CA ALA A 574 25.53 1.98 -13.47
C ALA A 574 24.32 2.93 -13.30
N GLN A 575 24.41 4.14 -13.85
CA GLN A 575 23.39 5.20 -13.69
C GLN A 575 21.95 4.72 -13.91
N THR A 576 21.72 3.92 -14.95
CA THR A 576 20.39 3.42 -15.34
C THR A 576 20.09 1.99 -14.85
N ALA A 577 20.92 1.42 -13.97
CA ALA A 577 20.71 0.06 -13.46
C ALA A 577 19.49 0.00 -12.53
N SER A 578 18.70 -1.07 -12.68
CA SER A 578 17.50 -1.36 -11.88
C SER A 578 17.44 -2.85 -11.53
N ASN A 579 16.85 -3.16 -10.39
CA ASN A 579 16.40 -4.52 -10.11
C ASN A 579 15.10 -4.79 -10.86
N THR A 580 15.05 -5.89 -11.61
CA THR A 580 13.91 -6.27 -12.46
C THR A 580 13.56 -7.74 -12.26
N PRO A 581 12.41 -8.25 -12.74
CA PRO A 581 12.12 -9.69 -12.69
C PRO A 581 13.22 -10.58 -13.32
N ARG A 582 13.96 -10.08 -14.32
CA ARG A 582 15.06 -10.83 -14.96
C ARG A 582 16.39 -10.72 -14.21
N ALA A 583 16.57 -9.67 -13.41
CA ALA A 583 17.79 -9.40 -12.66
C ALA A 583 17.43 -8.79 -11.29
N PRO A 584 16.85 -9.58 -10.37
CA PRO A 584 16.21 -9.07 -9.16
C PRO A 584 17.20 -8.59 -8.09
N HIS A 585 18.48 -8.89 -8.27
CA HIS A 585 19.57 -8.55 -7.35
C HIS A 585 20.75 -7.88 -8.07
N LEU A 586 20.48 -7.19 -9.20
CA LEU A 586 21.53 -6.50 -9.97
C LEU A 586 22.23 -5.42 -9.13
N VAL A 587 21.46 -4.72 -8.29
CA VAL A 587 21.93 -3.65 -7.43
C VAL A 587 21.46 -3.94 -6.00
N VAL A 588 22.38 -4.33 -5.14
CA VAL A 588 22.14 -4.59 -3.72
C VAL A 588 23.19 -3.89 -2.86
N PRO A 589 22.86 -3.46 -1.62
CA PRO A 589 23.84 -2.89 -0.73
C PRO A 589 24.97 -3.88 -0.40
N THR A 590 26.19 -3.37 -0.29
CA THR A 590 27.36 -4.12 0.21
C THR A 590 27.95 -3.40 1.40
N THR A 591 28.54 -4.13 2.35
CA THR A 591 29.16 -3.54 3.54
C THR A 591 30.65 -3.83 3.57
N ARG A 592 31.45 -2.81 3.92
CA ARG A 592 32.90 -2.94 4.13
C ARG A 592 33.38 -2.12 5.31
N SER A 593 34.50 -2.49 5.90
CA SER A 593 35.20 -1.66 6.89
C SER A 593 35.96 -0.50 6.21
N PHE A 594 36.13 0.61 6.91
CA PHE A 594 37.03 1.69 6.50
C PHE A 594 37.80 2.25 7.71
N ASN A 595 38.94 2.88 7.46
CA ASN A 595 39.71 3.56 8.50
C ASN A 595 39.00 4.85 8.90
N ALA A 596 38.67 4.96 10.18
CA ALA A 596 38.03 6.12 10.78
C ALA A 596 38.99 6.80 11.76
N GLY A 597 38.51 7.82 12.46
CA GLY A 597 39.27 8.56 13.46
C GLY A 597 38.70 9.96 13.61
N LYS A 598 39.39 10.81 14.38
CA LYS A 598 39.00 12.22 14.55
C LYS A 598 38.97 12.97 13.23
N THR A 599 39.91 12.65 12.34
CA THR A 599 39.92 13.12 10.97
C THR A 599 40.13 11.94 10.05
N PHE A 600 39.23 11.76 9.09
CA PHE A 600 39.38 10.74 8.06
C PHE A 600 38.83 11.24 6.72
N THR A 601 39.42 10.75 5.64
CA THR A 601 38.94 11.01 4.28
C THR A 601 38.22 9.78 3.75
N TYR A 602 37.00 9.97 3.26
CA TYR A 602 36.19 8.94 2.63
C TYR A 602 35.95 9.29 1.16
N ASN A 603 36.12 8.32 0.27
CA ASN A 603 35.87 8.49 -1.16
C ASN A 603 34.54 7.82 -1.54
N ALA A 604 33.50 8.63 -1.70
CA ALA A 604 32.20 8.19 -2.16
C ALA A 604 32.24 7.96 -3.68
N THR A 605 31.95 6.73 -4.12
CA THR A 605 31.94 6.39 -5.56
C THR A 605 30.92 7.21 -6.34
N GLY A 606 31.05 7.30 -7.67
CA GLY A 606 30.02 7.93 -8.49
C GLY A 606 28.70 7.16 -8.40
N TRP A 607 27.57 7.85 -8.58
CA TRP A 607 26.22 7.24 -8.58
C TRP A 607 26.01 6.29 -7.39
N SER A 608 26.05 6.83 -6.18
CA SER A 608 26.05 6.00 -4.98
C SER A 608 25.42 6.64 -3.75
N VAL A 609 24.96 5.76 -2.85
CA VAL A 609 24.53 6.10 -1.49
C VAL A 609 25.41 5.33 -0.52
N HIS A 610 25.93 6.01 0.50
CA HIS A 610 26.77 5.43 1.55
C HIS A 610 26.15 5.74 2.91
N VAL A 611 26.17 4.77 3.80
CA VAL A 611 25.95 4.98 5.23
C VAL A 611 27.24 4.58 5.95
N LEU A 612 27.90 5.55 6.57
CA LEU A 612 29.05 5.33 7.42
C LEU A 612 28.58 5.24 8.87
N SER A 613 28.98 4.19 9.57
CA SER A 613 28.80 4.03 11.01
C SER A 613 30.16 4.03 11.70
N VAL A 614 30.30 4.85 12.74
CA VAL A 614 31.50 4.96 13.58
C VAL A 614 31.10 5.16 15.03
N VAL A 615 31.67 4.39 15.96
CA VAL A 615 31.46 4.61 17.40
C VAL A 615 32.31 5.78 17.89
N THR A 616 31.70 6.71 18.63
CA THR A 616 32.36 7.87 19.25
C THR A 616 32.20 7.79 20.77
N TYR A 617 33.17 8.19 21.61
CA TYR A 617 33.03 8.09 23.08
C TYR A 617 33.92 9.06 23.86
#